data_AF-A0A924IVS8-F1
#
_entry.id   AF-A0A924IVS8-F1
#
_cell.length_a   1.000
_cell.length_b   1.000
_cell.length_c   1.000
_cell.angle_alpha   90.00
_cell.angle_beta   90.00
_cell.angle_gamma   90.00
#
_symmetry.space_group_name_H-M   'P 1'
#
loop_
_entity.id
_entity.type
_entity.pdbx_description
1 polymer ?
#
loop_
_entity_poly.entity_id
_entity_poly.type
_entity_poly.pdbx_seq_one_letter_code
_entity_poly.pdbx_strand_id
1 'polypeptide(L)'
;MNFALNNIPDRTQKPRGYGITMVMDKGMGLEGVRDFLSVSAPYVDIVKLGFGTSYVTNNLREKIDIYRSYNIPVYFGGTLFEAFLVRNQFDDYLNVIKEYGLDHVEVSDGSINIPHIEKCGYIEKLAKHVTVHSEVGSKDATHIMAPYKWIELMKAELEAGATYVIAEAREAGNVGIYRGSGEVREGLVQEILTQIPYEKIIWEAPQKAQQVYFLELLGANVNLGNIAPTEVIPLEATRVGLRGDTFHMFLNK
;
A
#
# COMPACT_ATOMS: atom_id res chain seq x y z
N MET A 1 -6.53 -0.26 -23.12
CA MET A 1 -5.41 0.33 -23.87
C MET A 1 -5.92 0.89 -25.19
N ASN A 2 -5.27 1.91 -25.75
CA ASN A 2 -5.80 2.70 -26.87
C ASN A 2 -5.51 2.10 -28.26
N PHE A 3 -4.48 1.26 -28.35
CA PHE A 3 -4.03 0.60 -29.58
C PHE A 3 -3.39 -0.76 -29.22
N ALA A 4 -3.27 -1.64 -30.21
CA ALA A 4 -2.71 -2.97 -30.03
C ALA A 4 -1.18 -2.97 -30.13
N LEU A 5 -0.53 -3.70 -29.24
CA LEU A 5 0.89 -4.04 -29.28
C LEU A 5 1.03 -5.53 -28.92
N ASN A 6 1.90 -6.24 -29.64
CA ASN A 6 2.24 -7.63 -29.31
C ASN A 6 3.21 -7.66 -28.13
N ASN A 7 3.33 -8.83 -27.48
CA ASN A 7 4.30 -9.07 -26.40
C ASN A 7 4.12 -8.13 -25.19
N ILE A 8 2.88 -7.77 -24.90
CA ILE A 8 2.47 -7.06 -23.68
C ILE A 8 2.07 -8.09 -22.62
N PRO A 9 2.55 -7.98 -21.38
CA PRO A 9 2.20 -8.94 -20.33
C PRO A 9 0.73 -8.80 -19.93
N ASP A 10 0.13 -9.92 -19.53
CA ASP A 10 -1.22 -9.92 -18.96
C ASP A 10 -1.23 -9.19 -17.61
N ARG A 11 -2.20 -8.28 -17.45
CA ARG A 11 -2.51 -7.60 -16.20
C ARG A 11 -3.78 -8.16 -15.60
N THR A 12 -3.78 -8.33 -14.27
CA THR A 12 -4.98 -8.67 -13.52
C THR A 12 -6.06 -7.59 -13.72
N GLN A 13 -7.32 -8.03 -13.74
CA GLN A 13 -8.48 -7.14 -13.94
C GLN A 13 -9.10 -6.74 -12.60
N LYS A 14 -9.76 -5.58 -12.57
CA LYS A 14 -10.49 -5.13 -11.39
C LYS A 14 -11.76 -5.96 -11.15
N PRO A 15 -12.15 -6.23 -9.89
CA PRO A 15 -11.40 -5.96 -8.66
C PRO A 15 -10.17 -6.88 -8.54
N ARG A 16 -8.99 -6.29 -8.34
CA ARG A 16 -7.72 -7.04 -8.33
C ARG A 16 -7.48 -7.67 -6.97
N GLY A 17 -7.22 -8.97 -6.93
CA GLY A 17 -6.70 -9.66 -5.74
C GLY A 17 -5.18 -9.52 -5.57
N TYR A 18 -4.47 -9.27 -6.67
CA TYR A 18 -3.02 -9.00 -6.73
C TYR A 18 -2.69 -8.21 -8.00
N GLY A 19 -1.48 -7.68 -8.12
CA GLY A 19 -1.13 -6.68 -9.13
C GLY A 19 -1.65 -5.29 -8.77
N ILE A 20 -1.79 -5.04 -7.47
CA ILE A 20 -2.39 -3.87 -6.85
C ILE A 20 -1.49 -2.65 -7.03
N THR A 21 -2.12 -1.51 -7.29
CA THR A 21 -1.55 -0.18 -7.14
C THR A 21 -2.28 0.55 -6.01
N MET A 22 -1.60 0.66 -4.87
CA MET A 22 -2.04 1.44 -3.72
C MET A 22 -1.42 2.85 -3.80
N VAL A 23 -2.29 3.83 -4.04
CA VAL A 23 -1.92 5.24 -4.19
C VAL A 23 -1.90 5.92 -2.84
N MET A 24 -0.93 6.81 -2.62
CA MET A 24 -0.91 7.67 -1.44
C MET A 24 -1.32 9.09 -1.81
N ASP A 25 -2.47 9.53 -1.31
CA ASP A 25 -2.93 10.91 -1.40
C ASP A 25 -2.58 11.64 -0.09
N LYS A 26 -1.84 12.75 -0.22
CA LYS A 26 -1.38 13.55 0.92
C LYS A 26 -2.03 14.93 1.02
N GLY A 27 -3.06 15.20 0.22
CA GLY A 27 -3.72 16.50 0.21
C GLY A 27 -4.16 17.00 -1.16
N MET A 28 -4.43 16.12 -2.12
CA MET A 28 -5.06 16.54 -3.38
C MET A 28 -6.38 17.27 -3.11
N GLY A 29 -6.62 18.40 -3.78
CA GLY A 29 -7.92 19.06 -3.77
C GLY A 29 -8.96 18.23 -4.55
N LEU A 30 -10.25 18.54 -4.38
CA LEU A 30 -11.34 17.81 -5.03
C LEU A 30 -11.16 17.74 -6.56
N GLU A 31 -10.88 18.87 -7.20
CA GLU A 31 -10.66 18.92 -8.65
C GLU A 31 -9.38 18.18 -9.07
N GLY A 32 -8.33 18.20 -8.24
CA GLY A 32 -7.13 17.41 -8.48
C GLY A 32 -7.43 15.92 -8.46
N VAL A 33 -8.28 15.45 -7.53
CA VAL A 33 -8.72 14.04 -7.51
C VAL A 33 -9.52 13.71 -8.78
N ARG A 34 -10.44 14.58 -9.22
CA ARG A 34 -11.21 14.36 -10.46
C ARG A 34 -10.30 14.26 -11.68
N ASP A 35 -9.36 15.20 -11.81
CA ASP A 35 -8.39 15.22 -12.89
C ASP A 35 -7.54 13.93 -12.91
N PHE A 36 -6.98 13.57 -11.76
CA PHE A 36 -6.21 12.34 -11.60
C PHE A 36 -6.99 11.09 -12.00
N LEU A 37 -8.22 10.93 -11.51
CA LEU A 37 -9.04 9.75 -11.79
C LEU A 37 -9.51 9.69 -13.25
N SER A 38 -9.65 10.84 -13.92
CA SER A 38 -10.10 10.89 -15.32
C SER A 38 -9.21 10.08 -16.28
N VAL A 39 -7.92 9.95 -15.95
CA VAL A 39 -6.94 9.22 -16.77
C VAL A 39 -6.46 7.92 -16.13
N SER A 40 -6.44 7.85 -14.80
CA SER A 40 -5.73 6.78 -14.08
C SER A 40 -6.64 5.77 -13.37
N ALA A 41 -7.94 6.03 -13.25
CA ALA A 41 -8.86 5.20 -12.46
C ALA A 41 -8.80 3.68 -12.75
N PRO A 42 -8.61 3.19 -14.00
CA PRO A 42 -8.46 1.76 -14.27
C PRO A 42 -7.24 1.09 -13.58
N TYR A 43 -6.23 1.88 -13.22
CA TYR A 43 -4.93 1.42 -12.71
C TYR A 43 -4.73 1.70 -11.21
N VAL A 44 -5.73 2.25 -10.52
CA VAL A 44 -5.70 2.55 -9.09
C VAL A 44 -6.60 1.57 -8.35
N ASP A 45 -6.07 0.73 -7.47
CA ASP A 45 -6.89 -0.28 -6.79
C ASP A 45 -7.39 0.19 -5.43
N ILE A 46 -6.59 1.01 -4.74
CA ILE A 46 -6.93 1.55 -3.43
C ILE A 46 -6.17 2.85 -3.18
N VAL A 47 -6.76 3.76 -2.39
CA VAL A 47 -6.13 5.02 -2.00
C VAL A 47 -5.95 5.08 -0.49
N LYS A 48 -4.71 5.28 -0.04
CA LYS A 48 -4.35 5.69 1.31
C LYS A 48 -4.41 7.22 1.41
N LEU A 49 -5.27 7.76 2.28
CA LEU A 49 -5.10 9.14 2.74
C LEU A 49 -3.97 9.15 3.78
N GLY A 50 -2.81 9.67 3.39
CA GLY A 50 -1.55 9.50 4.11
C GLY A 50 -1.62 9.93 5.57
N PHE A 51 -1.00 9.15 6.46
CA PHE A 51 -0.86 9.43 7.89
C PHE A 51 -2.16 9.98 8.52
N GLY A 52 -2.14 11.17 9.12
CA GLY A 52 -3.31 11.86 9.69
C GLY A 52 -3.94 12.92 8.78
N THR A 53 -3.71 12.89 7.46
CA THR A 53 -4.24 13.94 6.55
C THR A 53 -5.75 14.03 6.56
N SER A 54 -6.47 12.92 6.75
CA SER A 54 -7.93 12.93 6.82
C SER A 54 -8.44 13.81 7.96
N TYR A 55 -7.77 13.84 9.11
CA TYR A 55 -8.14 14.68 10.26
C TYR A 55 -8.12 16.18 9.94
N VAL A 56 -7.24 16.61 9.03
CA VAL A 56 -7.05 18.03 8.67
C VAL A 56 -7.63 18.40 7.30
N THR A 57 -8.37 17.48 6.65
CA THR A 57 -8.98 17.72 5.35
C THR A 57 -10.41 18.25 5.52
N ASN A 58 -10.65 19.54 5.22
CA ASN A 58 -11.97 20.17 5.41
C ASN A 58 -13.12 19.48 4.63
N ASN A 59 -12.85 19.07 3.39
CA ASN A 59 -13.85 18.47 2.48
C ASN A 59 -13.66 16.95 2.37
N LEU A 60 -13.39 16.29 3.50
CA LEU A 60 -13.02 14.88 3.54
C LEU A 60 -14.10 13.98 2.94
N ARG A 61 -15.37 14.22 3.28
CA ARG A 61 -16.49 13.40 2.80
C ARG A 61 -16.65 13.52 1.29
N GLU A 62 -16.66 14.74 0.74
CA GLU A 62 -16.75 14.92 -0.72
C GLU A 62 -15.57 14.26 -1.43
N LYS A 63 -14.36 14.34 -0.85
CA LYS A 63 -13.17 13.72 -1.42
C LYS A 63 -13.30 12.19 -1.50
N ILE A 64 -13.75 11.55 -0.42
CA ILE A 64 -14.01 10.09 -0.39
C ILE A 64 -15.09 9.72 -1.39
N ASP A 65 -16.16 10.52 -1.49
CA ASP A 65 -17.26 10.28 -2.44
C ASP A 65 -16.78 10.33 -3.90
N ILE A 66 -15.81 11.20 -4.23
CA ILE A 66 -15.20 11.22 -5.57
C ILE A 66 -14.49 9.89 -5.85
N TYR A 67 -13.61 9.40 -4.96
CA TYR A 67 -12.94 8.11 -5.15
C TYR A 67 -13.95 6.95 -5.27
N ARG A 68 -14.96 6.96 -4.40
CA ARG A 68 -16.04 5.95 -4.39
C ARG A 68 -16.81 5.94 -5.70
N SER A 69 -17.05 7.10 -6.33
CA SER A 69 -17.72 7.19 -7.63
C SER A 69 -16.98 6.48 -8.78
N TYR A 70 -15.67 6.22 -8.61
CA TYR A 70 -14.85 5.43 -9.53
C TYR A 70 -14.65 3.97 -9.06
N ASN A 71 -15.39 3.53 -8.04
CA ASN A 71 -15.23 2.22 -7.38
C ASN A 71 -13.81 2.01 -6.84
N ILE A 72 -13.19 3.08 -6.31
CA ILE A 72 -11.87 3.02 -5.70
C ILE A 72 -12.04 3.15 -4.19
N PRO A 73 -11.76 2.09 -3.41
CA PRO A 73 -11.79 2.16 -1.96
C PRO A 73 -10.75 3.15 -1.44
N VAL A 74 -11.09 3.78 -0.32
CA VAL A 74 -10.21 4.69 0.42
C VAL A 74 -10.05 4.15 1.84
N TYR A 75 -8.86 4.30 2.40
CA TYR A 75 -8.62 4.10 3.81
C TYR A 75 -7.72 5.20 4.38
N PHE A 76 -7.73 5.37 5.70
CA PHE A 76 -6.89 6.34 6.38
C PHE A 76 -5.57 5.69 6.82
N GLY A 77 -4.45 6.40 6.68
CA GLY A 77 -3.14 5.87 7.05
C GLY A 77 -3.08 5.42 8.51
N GLY A 78 -2.31 4.37 8.77
CA GLY A 78 -2.23 3.69 10.07
C GLY A 78 -1.72 4.58 11.19
N THR A 79 -0.96 5.64 10.90
CA THR A 79 -0.62 6.67 11.90
C THR A 79 -1.87 7.30 12.54
N LEU A 80 -2.98 7.43 11.81
CA LEU A 80 -4.23 7.90 12.41
C LEU A 80 -4.84 6.85 13.35
N PHE A 81 -4.83 5.57 12.98
CA PHE A 81 -5.21 4.47 13.87
C PHE A 81 -4.37 4.50 15.16
N GLU A 82 -3.05 4.61 15.03
CA GLU A 82 -2.13 4.73 16.18
C GLU A 82 -2.45 5.95 17.05
N ALA A 83 -2.85 7.06 16.45
CA ALA A 83 -3.25 8.27 17.17
C ALA A 83 -4.53 8.10 17.99
N PHE A 84 -5.52 7.34 17.50
CA PHE A 84 -6.68 6.94 18.30
C PHE A 84 -6.27 5.97 19.41
N LEU A 85 -5.43 4.99 19.10
CA LEU A 85 -5.03 3.94 20.04
C LEU A 85 -4.28 4.49 21.25
N VAL A 86 -3.28 5.36 21.05
CA VAL A 86 -2.51 5.97 22.16
C VAL A 86 -3.36 6.85 23.07
N ARG A 87 -4.55 7.26 22.63
CA ARG A 87 -5.53 8.02 23.40
C ARG A 87 -6.59 7.14 24.07
N ASN A 88 -6.49 5.82 23.95
CA ASN A 88 -7.51 4.85 24.38
C ASN A 88 -8.86 5.06 23.69
N GLN A 89 -8.84 5.49 22.42
CA GLN A 89 -10.03 5.86 21.64
C GLN A 89 -10.30 4.87 20.48
N PHE A 90 -10.10 3.57 20.72
CA PHE A 90 -10.34 2.57 19.68
C PHE A 90 -11.82 2.51 19.25
N ASP A 91 -12.76 2.66 20.18
CA ASP A 91 -14.19 2.68 19.84
C ASP A 91 -14.56 3.93 19.02
N ASP A 92 -13.92 5.07 19.27
CA ASP A 92 -14.09 6.27 18.44
C ASP A 92 -13.53 6.06 17.03
N TYR A 93 -12.43 5.30 16.88
CA TYR A 93 -11.91 4.92 15.57
C TYR A 93 -12.90 4.06 14.79
N LEU A 94 -13.58 3.10 15.44
CA LEU A 94 -14.67 2.32 14.82
C LEU A 94 -15.83 3.21 14.38
N ASN A 95 -16.18 4.22 15.17
CA ASN A 95 -17.21 5.19 14.80
C ASN A 95 -16.80 5.99 13.57
N VAL A 96 -15.55 6.43 13.47
CA VAL A 96 -15.01 7.13 12.29
C VAL A 96 -15.06 6.25 11.05
N ILE A 97 -14.63 4.98 11.13
CA ILE A 97 -14.72 4.03 10.01
C ILE A 97 -16.16 3.94 9.49
N LYS A 98 -17.13 3.79 10.40
CA LYS A 98 -18.55 3.71 10.08
C LYS A 98 -19.10 5.01 9.51
N GLU A 99 -18.75 6.15 10.11
CA GLU A 99 -19.23 7.48 9.72
C GLU A 99 -18.85 7.83 8.28
N TYR A 100 -17.63 7.49 7.88
CA TYR A 100 -17.11 7.74 6.53
C TYR A 100 -17.37 6.59 5.54
N GLY A 101 -17.93 5.48 6.02
CA GLY A 101 -18.23 4.30 5.20
C GLY A 101 -16.96 3.74 4.55
N LEU A 102 -15.94 3.48 5.37
CA LEU A 102 -14.68 2.90 4.91
C LEU A 102 -14.78 1.37 4.95
N ASP A 103 -14.52 0.72 3.83
CA ASP A 103 -14.49 -0.75 3.71
C ASP A 103 -13.07 -1.32 3.93
N HIS A 104 -12.07 -0.44 4.06
CA HIS A 104 -10.67 -0.78 4.26
C HIS A 104 -10.06 0.07 5.38
N VAL A 105 -9.11 -0.52 6.11
CA VAL A 105 -8.36 0.16 7.18
C VAL A 105 -6.90 -0.28 7.16
N GLU A 106 -6.02 0.57 7.67
CA GLU A 106 -4.62 0.22 7.94
C GLU A 106 -4.39 0.07 9.44
N VAL A 107 -3.67 -0.99 9.83
CA VAL A 107 -3.26 -1.24 11.21
C VAL A 107 -1.75 -1.27 11.29
N SER A 108 -1.17 -0.29 11.98
CA SER A 108 0.27 -0.11 12.12
C SER A 108 0.65 0.19 13.57
N ASP A 109 1.94 0.10 13.87
CA ASP A 109 2.57 0.40 15.15
C ASP A 109 3.92 1.12 14.95
N GLY A 110 3.99 1.98 13.93
CA GLY A 110 5.24 2.62 13.53
C GLY A 110 5.61 3.87 14.35
N SER A 111 4.66 4.49 15.05
CA SER A 111 4.83 5.72 15.84
C SER A 111 4.53 5.51 17.34
N ILE A 112 3.95 4.36 17.69
CA ILE A 112 3.66 3.95 19.07
C ILE A 112 4.31 2.60 19.33
N ASN A 113 4.61 2.28 20.57
CA ASN A 113 5.11 0.96 20.93
C ASN A 113 3.99 0.17 21.62
N ILE A 114 3.47 -0.86 20.96
CA ILE A 114 2.49 -1.79 21.51
C ILE A 114 3.02 -3.22 21.39
N PRO A 115 2.67 -4.13 22.32
CA PRO A 115 2.95 -5.54 22.13
C PRO A 115 2.32 -6.05 20.83
N HIS A 116 3.07 -6.79 20.02
CA HIS A 116 2.58 -7.29 18.73
C HIS A 116 1.29 -8.12 18.87
N ILE A 117 1.14 -8.86 19.98
CA ILE A 117 -0.08 -9.61 20.26
C ILE A 117 -1.32 -8.71 20.39
N GLU A 118 -1.16 -7.49 20.91
CA GLU A 118 -2.25 -6.50 20.97
C GLU A 118 -2.58 -5.99 19.57
N LYS A 119 -1.57 -5.72 18.72
CA LYS A 119 -1.76 -5.37 17.32
C LYS A 119 -2.55 -6.44 16.57
N CYS A 120 -2.16 -7.71 16.70
CA CYS A 120 -2.92 -8.85 16.17
C CYS A 120 -4.37 -8.87 16.69
N GLY A 121 -4.59 -8.57 17.97
CA GLY A 121 -5.93 -8.45 18.54
C GLY A 121 -6.78 -7.33 17.92
N TYR A 122 -6.18 -6.20 17.53
CA TYR A 122 -6.87 -5.15 16.78
C TYR A 122 -7.17 -5.57 15.34
N ILE A 123 -6.23 -6.25 14.67
CA ILE A 123 -6.44 -6.82 13.33
C ILE A 123 -7.64 -7.77 13.36
N GLU A 124 -7.68 -8.71 14.30
CA GLU A 124 -8.76 -9.70 14.40
C GLU A 124 -10.13 -9.05 14.65
N LYS A 125 -10.18 -7.99 15.46
CA LYS A 125 -11.40 -7.22 15.72
C LYS A 125 -11.87 -6.49 14.45
N LEU A 126 -10.97 -5.81 13.75
CA LEU A 126 -11.29 -5.02 12.56
C LEU A 126 -11.66 -5.90 11.35
N ALA A 127 -10.96 -7.04 11.18
CA ALA A 127 -11.18 -7.98 10.09
C ALA A 127 -12.59 -8.60 10.06
N LYS A 128 -13.34 -8.53 11.17
CA LYS A 128 -14.75 -8.93 11.25
C LYS A 128 -15.70 -7.96 10.54
N HIS A 129 -15.23 -6.75 10.21
CA HIS A 129 -16.06 -5.66 9.70
C HIS A 129 -15.57 -5.08 8.37
N VAL A 130 -14.25 -5.03 8.17
CA VAL A 130 -13.60 -4.35 7.05
C VAL A 130 -12.36 -5.11 6.57
N THR A 131 -11.88 -4.80 5.38
CA THR A 131 -10.63 -5.33 4.85
C THR A 131 -9.44 -4.65 5.56
N VAL A 132 -8.63 -5.43 6.26
CA VAL A 132 -7.46 -4.92 6.99
C VAL A 132 -6.18 -5.04 6.14
N HIS A 133 -5.46 -3.95 6.01
CA HIS A 133 -4.07 -3.90 5.57
C HIS A 133 -3.19 -3.66 6.78
N SER A 134 -2.39 -4.63 7.20
CA SER A 134 -1.48 -4.41 8.32
C SER A 134 -0.12 -3.92 7.80
N GLU A 135 0.62 -3.14 8.57
CA GLU A 135 1.93 -2.60 8.16
C GLU A 135 3.02 -3.17 9.05
N VAL A 136 4.01 -3.88 8.48
CA VAL A 136 5.16 -4.40 9.21
C VAL A 136 6.39 -3.57 8.86
N GLY A 137 7.12 -3.15 9.89
CA GLY A 137 8.43 -2.53 9.78
C GLY A 137 8.65 -1.47 10.85
N SER A 138 9.79 -0.77 10.76
CA SER A 138 10.09 0.34 11.66
C SER A 138 10.27 1.62 10.87
N LYS A 139 9.65 2.68 11.37
CA LYS A 139 9.84 4.05 10.91
C LYS A 139 11.21 4.58 11.37
N ASP A 140 11.85 3.98 12.36
CA ASP A 140 13.17 4.38 12.82
C ASP A 140 14.28 3.74 11.96
N ALA A 141 15.03 4.58 11.23
CA ALA A 141 16.15 4.14 10.40
C ALA A 141 17.27 3.46 11.20
N THR A 142 17.35 3.69 12.51
CA THR A 142 18.32 3.06 13.41
C THR A 142 17.85 1.71 13.93
N HIS A 143 16.55 1.41 13.85
CA HIS A 143 15.96 0.17 14.32
C HIS A 143 15.86 -0.86 13.18
N ILE A 144 16.96 -1.55 12.91
CA ILE A 144 17.02 -2.58 11.86
C ILE A 144 16.47 -3.90 12.40
N MET A 145 15.27 -4.26 11.97
CA MET A 145 14.67 -5.56 12.25
C MET A 145 15.28 -6.67 11.36
N ALA A 146 15.59 -7.82 11.97
CA ALA A 146 16.12 -8.99 11.31
C ALA A 146 15.06 -9.71 10.45
N PRO A 147 15.44 -10.37 9.32
CA PRO A 147 14.48 -11.00 8.40
C PRO A 147 13.52 -12.02 9.04
N TYR A 148 14.01 -12.90 9.92
CA TYR A 148 13.14 -13.89 10.58
C TYR A 148 12.01 -13.24 11.38
N LYS A 149 12.27 -12.07 11.98
CA LYS A 149 11.29 -11.32 12.76
C LYS A 149 10.26 -10.66 11.84
N TRP A 150 10.66 -10.11 10.69
CA TRP A 150 9.71 -9.64 9.68
C TRP A 150 8.72 -10.74 9.29
N ILE A 151 9.25 -11.93 8.99
CA ILE A 151 8.44 -13.09 8.60
C ILE A 151 7.49 -13.50 9.73
N GLU A 152 7.99 -13.59 10.96
CA GLU A 152 7.18 -13.95 12.13
C GLU A 152 5.99 -12.99 12.29
N LEU A 153 6.25 -11.68 12.26
CA LEU A 153 5.21 -10.66 12.40
C LEU A 153 4.23 -10.71 11.23
N MET A 154 4.71 -10.76 9.98
CA MET A 154 3.86 -10.85 8.79
C MET A 154 2.96 -12.09 8.81
N LYS A 155 3.47 -13.26 9.20
CA LYS A 155 2.65 -14.48 9.34
C LYS A 155 1.56 -14.29 10.37
N ALA A 156 1.93 -13.82 11.56
CA ALA A 156 0.99 -13.63 12.65
C ALA A 156 -0.09 -12.57 12.34
N GLU A 157 0.24 -11.51 11.61
CA GLU A 157 -0.74 -10.51 11.16
C GLU A 157 -1.70 -11.05 10.09
N LEU A 158 -1.19 -11.84 9.14
CA LEU A 158 -2.03 -12.55 8.17
C LEU A 158 -2.95 -13.58 8.86
N GLU A 159 -2.43 -14.34 9.82
CA GLU A 159 -3.20 -15.30 10.63
C GLU A 159 -4.28 -14.61 11.48
N ALA A 160 -4.01 -13.38 11.97
CA ALA A 160 -4.97 -12.56 12.68
C ALA A 160 -6.10 -12.01 11.79
N GLY A 161 -5.98 -12.12 10.45
CA GLY A 161 -7.02 -11.74 9.50
C GLY A 161 -6.67 -10.57 8.59
N ALA A 162 -5.43 -10.08 8.60
CA ALA A 162 -4.99 -9.10 7.59
C ALA A 162 -5.13 -9.70 6.18
N THR A 163 -5.72 -8.94 5.26
CA THR A 163 -5.85 -9.36 3.86
C THR A 163 -4.53 -9.21 3.11
N TYR A 164 -3.81 -8.14 3.43
CA TYR A 164 -2.46 -7.85 2.96
C TYR A 164 -1.58 -7.37 4.13
N VAL A 165 -0.30 -7.68 4.03
CA VAL A 165 0.76 -7.10 4.86
C VAL A 165 1.55 -6.10 4.01
N ILE A 166 1.62 -4.85 4.44
CA ILE A 166 2.41 -3.78 3.84
C ILE A 166 3.83 -3.90 4.38
N ALA A 167 4.79 -3.93 3.46
CA ALA A 167 6.20 -3.85 3.82
C ALA A 167 6.63 -2.38 3.89
N GLU A 168 6.77 -1.86 5.11
CA GLU A 168 6.98 -0.43 5.39
C GLU A 168 8.26 0.14 4.76
N ALA A 169 8.13 1.35 4.22
CA ALA A 169 9.22 2.11 3.64
C ALA A 169 9.13 3.62 3.88
N ARG A 170 8.03 4.10 4.50
CA ARG A 170 7.59 5.49 4.51
C ARG A 170 7.36 6.05 3.10
N GLU A 171 6.90 7.29 3.05
CA GLU A 171 6.78 8.04 1.80
C GLU A 171 8.13 8.18 1.07
N ALA A 172 9.22 8.40 1.80
CA ALA A 172 10.51 8.67 1.19
C ALA A 172 11.18 7.41 0.61
N GLY A 173 10.73 6.22 0.99
CA GLY A 173 11.32 4.97 0.52
C GLY A 173 12.75 4.77 1.02
N ASN A 174 13.05 5.12 2.26
CA ASN A 174 14.42 5.15 2.79
C ASN A 174 14.57 4.50 4.18
N VAL A 175 13.58 3.71 4.59
CA VAL A 175 13.58 2.92 5.83
C VAL A 175 12.99 1.53 5.57
N GLY A 176 12.94 0.69 6.61
CA GLY A 176 12.29 -0.61 6.56
C GLY A 176 12.96 -1.54 5.54
N ILE A 177 12.27 -1.85 4.44
CA ILE A 177 12.81 -2.68 3.34
C ILE A 177 13.90 -1.98 2.50
N TYR A 178 14.13 -0.69 2.73
CA TYR A 178 15.21 0.07 2.09
C TYR A 178 16.29 0.51 3.09
N ARG A 179 17.48 0.77 2.56
CA ARG A 179 18.54 1.51 3.26
C ARG A 179 18.23 3.01 3.24
N GLY A 180 18.94 3.79 4.05
CA GLY A 180 18.83 5.26 4.04
C GLY A 180 19.12 5.91 2.68
N SER A 181 19.85 5.21 1.80
CA SER A 181 20.10 5.61 0.41
C SER A 181 18.92 5.38 -0.55
N GLY A 182 17.87 4.67 -0.11
CA GLY A 182 16.77 4.19 -0.96
C GLY A 182 17.02 2.85 -1.65
N GLU A 183 18.23 2.29 -1.49
CA GLU A 183 18.60 0.97 -2.01
C GLU A 183 17.80 -0.15 -1.32
N VAL A 184 17.34 -1.12 -2.10
CA VAL A 184 16.57 -2.25 -1.59
C VAL A 184 17.44 -3.15 -0.73
N ARG A 185 16.93 -3.60 0.42
CA ARG A 185 17.54 -4.65 1.22
C ARG A 185 17.22 -6.00 0.59
N GLU A 186 17.84 -6.32 -0.54
CA GLU A 186 17.49 -7.50 -1.35
C GLU A 186 17.47 -8.80 -0.54
N GLY A 187 18.47 -9.03 0.31
CA GLY A 187 18.51 -10.22 1.17
C GLY A 187 17.32 -10.31 2.14
N LEU A 188 16.77 -9.19 2.62
CA LEU A 188 15.54 -9.19 3.41
C LEU A 188 14.33 -9.53 2.54
N VAL A 189 14.21 -8.89 1.38
CA VAL A 189 13.08 -9.12 0.46
C VAL A 189 13.02 -10.58 0.02
N GLN A 190 14.16 -11.14 -0.40
CA GLN A 190 14.26 -12.53 -0.83
C GLN A 190 13.89 -13.49 0.30
N GLU A 191 14.36 -13.24 1.53
CA GLU A 191 14.04 -14.09 2.69
C GLU A 191 12.54 -14.08 3.00
N ILE A 192 11.89 -12.89 2.97
CA ILE A 192 10.44 -12.77 3.12
C ILE A 192 9.70 -13.59 2.06
N LEU A 193 10.12 -13.49 0.80
CA LEU A 193 9.51 -14.20 -0.32
C LEU A 193 9.65 -15.74 -0.23
N THR A 194 10.56 -16.27 0.59
CA THR A 194 10.61 -17.72 0.85
C THR A 194 9.47 -18.23 1.72
N GLN A 195 8.79 -17.34 2.45
CA GLN A 195 7.81 -17.71 3.48
C GLN A 195 6.44 -17.06 3.29
N ILE A 196 6.37 -15.90 2.64
CA ILE A 196 5.14 -15.13 2.44
C ILE A 196 4.88 -14.98 0.93
N PRO A 197 3.71 -15.38 0.41
CA PRO A 197 3.36 -15.17 -1.00
C PRO A 197 3.35 -13.67 -1.35
N TYR A 198 3.97 -13.29 -2.47
CA TYR A 198 4.05 -11.88 -2.86
C TYR A 198 2.67 -11.27 -3.14
N GLU A 199 1.69 -12.09 -3.52
CA GLU A 199 0.30 -11.67 -3.72
C GLU A 199 -0.35 -11.16 -2.42
N LYS A 200 0.19 -11.54 -1.26
CA LYS A 200 -0.26 -11.11 0.08
C LYS A 200 0.54 -9.94 0.64
N ILE A 201 1.58 -9.50 -0.05
CA ILE A 201 2.42 -8.38 0.39
C ILE A 201 2.11 -7.18 -0.49
N ILE A 202 1.99 -5.98 0.09
CA ILE A 202 2.05 -4.71 -0.65
C ILE A 202 3.42 -4.10 -0.36
N TRP A 203 4.28 -4.02 -1.37
CA TRP A 203 5.60 -3.42 -1.21
C TRP A 203 5.50 -1.91 -1.38
N GLU A 204 5.77 -1.13 -0.34
CA GLU A 204 5.84 0.33 -0.51
C GLU A 204 7.02 0.67 -1.42
N ALA A 205 6.74 1.26 -2.59
CA ALA A 205 7.74 1.56 -3.62
C ALA A 205 7.51 2.97 -4.20
N PRO A 206 7.65 4.03 -3.37
CA PRO A 206 7.38 5.40 -3.79
C PRO A 206 8.32 5.89 -4.90
N GLN A 207 9.53 5.33 -5.00
CA GLN A 207 10.52 5.75 -6.01
C GLN A 207 10.53 4.84 -7.24
N LYS A 208 10.78 5.41 -8.43
CA LYS A 208 10.89 4.67 -9.69
C LYS A 208 11.81 3.45 -9.61
N ALA A 209 13.01 3.61 -9.06
CA ALA A 209 13.99 2.52 -8.99
C ALA A 209 13.47 1.33 -8.17
N GLN A 210 12.69 1.61 -7.12
CA GLN A 210 12.07 0.59 -6.27
C GLN A 210 10.94 -0.14 -7.01
N GLN A 211 10.12 0.62 -7.76
CA GLN A 211 9.08 0.03 -8.61
C GLN A 211 9.68 -0.92 -9.65
N VAL A 212 10.74 -0.48 -10.34
CA VAL A 212 11.44 -1.30 -11.34
C VAL A 212 12.00 -2.57 -10.71
N TYR A 213 12.68 -2.48 -9.57
CA TYR A 213 13.21 -3.64 -8.84
C TYR A 213 12.14 -4.72 -8.60
N PHE A 214 10.99 -4.33 -8.06
CA PHE A 214 9.92 -5.30 -7.78
C PHE A 214 9.27 -5.86 -9.03
N LEU A 215 9.20 -5.07 -10.12
CA LEU A 215 8.70 -5.56 -11.40
C LEU A 215 9.66 -6.57 -12.03
N GLU A 216 10.97 -6.33 -11.96
CA GLU A 216 11.99 -7.28 -12.42
C GLU A 216 11.95 -8.59 -11.63
N LEU A 217 11.78 -8.49 -10.30
CA LEU A 217 11.78 -9.64 -9.42
C LEU A 217 10.49 -10.47 -9.50
N LEU A 218 9.33 -9.82 -9.51
CA LEU A 218 8.02 -10.47 -9.30
C LEU A 218 7.07 -10.33 -10.51
N GLY A 219 7.47 -9.57 -11.53
CA GLY A 219 6.69 -9.37 -12.76
C GLY A 219 5.61 -8.28 -12.65
N ALA A 220 4.87 -8.13 -13.76
CA ALA A 220 3.91 -7.03 -13.97
C ALA A 220 2.79 -6.95 -12.92
N ASN A 221 2.51 -8.04 -12.22
CA ASN A 221 1.41 -8.18 -11.26
C ASN A 221 1.88 -8.21 -9.79
N VAL A 222 3.05 -7.64 -9.49
CA VAL A 222 3.42 -7.33 -8.09
C VAL A 222 2.53 -6.22 -7.50
N ASN A 223 2.19 -6.34 -6.22
CA ASN A 223 1.48 -5.28 -5.50
C ASN A 223 2.45 -4.19 -5.04
N LEU A 224 2.17 -2.94 -5.38
CA LEU A 224 2.99 -1.79 -4.98
C LEU A 224 2.16 -0.75 -4.24
N GLY A 225 2.74 -0.19 -3.19
CA GLY A 225 2.15 0.83 -2.32
C GLY A 225 2.93 2.13 -2.31
N ASN A 226 2.33 3.16 -1.71
CA ASN A 226 2.85 4.54 -1.68
C ASN A 226 3.13 5.13 -3.06
N ILE A 227 2.37 4.71 -4.07
CA ILE A 227 2.49 5.28 -5.41
C ILE A 227 1.91 6.69 -5.40
N ALA A 228 2.73 7.67 -5.80
CA ALA A 228 2.25 9.04 -5.96
C ALA A 228 1.18 9.10 -7.07
N PRO A 229 0.14 9.94 -6.96
CA PRO A 229 -0.90 10.06 -7.99
C PRO A 229 -0.32 10.33 -9.39
N THR A 230 0.72 11.16 -9.47
CA THR A 230 1.42 11.49 -10.72
C THR A 230 2.22 10.33 -11.32
N GLU A 231 2.55 9.30 -10.53
CA GLU A 231 3.33 8.14 -10.95
C GLU A 231 2.46 6.94 -11.36
N VAL A 232 1.13 7.00 -11.27
CA VAL A 232 0.27 5.85 -11.59
C VAL A 232 0.35 5.45 -13.07
N ILE A 233 0.27 6.41 -14.00
CA ILE A 233 0.40 6.14 -15.43
C ILE A 233 1.84 5.70 -15.78
N PRO A 234 2.90 6.39 -15.31
CA PRO A 234 4.27 5.89 -15.45
C PRO A 234 4.46 4.47 -14.93
N LEU A 235 3.89 4.13 -13.77
CA LEU A 235 3.97 2.78 -13.20
C LEU A 235 3.28 1.77 -14.12
N GLU A 236 2.05 2.03 -14.58
CA GLU A 236 1.37 1.08 -15.47
C GLU A 236 2.13 0.89 -16.77
N ALA A 237 2.69 1.96 -17.37
CA ALA A 237 3.57 1.84 -18.54
C ALA A 237 4.82 0.99 -18.23
N THR A 238 5.37 1.12 -17.02
CA THR A 238 6.50 0.31 -16.56
C THR A 238 6.09 -1.17 -16.39
N ARG A 239 4.90 -1.44 -15.83
CA ARG A 239 4.34 -2.80 -15.66
C ARG A 239 4.20 -3.54 -16.99
N VAL A 240 3.89 -2.82 -18.07
CA VAL A 240 3.66 -3.41 -19.40
C VAL A 240 4.86 -3.32 -20.34
N GLY A 241 6.04 -2.94 -19.84
CA GLY A 241 7.26 -2.89 -20.65
C GLY A 241 7.34 -1.73 -21.64
N LEU A 242 6.58 -0.64 -21.40
CA LEU A 242 6.55 0.55 -22.26
C LEU A 242 7.29 1.75 -21.66
N ARG A 243 8.15 1.49 -20.67
CA ARG A 243 9.15 2.44 -20.16
C ARG A 243 10.54 1.85 -20.40
N GLY A 244 11.53 2.70 -20.68
CA GLY A 244 12.89 2.25 -21.02
C GLY A 244 13.49 1.28 -20.00
N ASP A 245 13.19 1.47 -18.71
CA ASP A 245 13.67 0.62 -17.62
C ASP A 245 13.18 -0.86 -17.74
N THR A 246 12.00 -1.10 -18.33
CA THR A 246 11.38 -2.45 -18.41
C THR A 246 11.15 -2.92 -19.85
N PHE A 247 11.67 -2.19 -20.83
CA PHE A 247 11.37 -2.38 -22.26
C PHE A 247 11.61 -3.80 -22.79
N HIS A 248 12.67 -4.45 -22.31
CA HIS A 248 13.05 -5.78 -22.78
C HIS A 248 12.45 -6.94 -21.96
N MET A 249 11.73 -6.66 -20.87
CA MET A 249 11.31 -7.69 -19.91
C MET A 249 10.31 -8.72 -20.48
N PHE A 250 9.51 -8.33 -21.47
CA PHE A 250 8.39 -9.13 -21.99
C PHE A 250 8.52 -9.48 -23.48
N LEU A 251 9.55 -9.00 -24.16
CA LEU A 251 9.73 -9.19 -25.61
C LEU A 251 10.17 -10.61 -26.00
N ASN A 252 10.83 -11.33 -25.08
CA ASN A 252 11.40 -12.66 -25.32
C ASN A 252 10.65 -13.78 -24.58
N LYS A 253 9.44 -13.51 -24.10
CA LYS A 253 8.60 -14.44 -23.35
C LYS A 253 7.37 -14.85 -24.16
#